data_AF-A0A2Z2P9F0-F1
#
_entry.id   AF-A0A2Z2P9F0-F1
#
_cell.length_a   1.000
_cell.length_b   1.000
_cell.length_c   1.000
_cell.angle_alpha   90.00
_cell.angle_beta   90.00
_cell.angle_gamma   90.00
#
_symmetry.space_group_name_H-M   'P 1'
#
loop_
_entity.id
_entity.type
_entity.pdbx_description
1 polymer ?
#
loop_
_entity_poly.entity_id
_entity_poly.type
_entity_poly.pdbx_seq_one_letter_code
_entity_poly.pdbx_strand_id
1 'polypeptide(L)'
;MDSFAKIAASGMMMVLVAGCGGGAPTGSETPAPADFAWPESLVVVGDGYPGPGAPCRRIGESAATVDFLDDSAALVGCPSADEADKLGGKVLATIDGVTLVSVPNDRAAMPGEGDGQGDAKVAGTDYNATAQVPCAGYKGAAAGMCDAGVIRTSEGITVEVTLGDGTKRAIFFNPDGSFLSFSTAQADGTAAMAISSQKKGDITVAKLGKETYEIPDAFVTGG
;
A
#
# COMPACT_ATOMS: atom_id res chain seq x y z
N MET A 1 -78.90 -29.17 10.01
CA MET A 1 -78.28 -28.78 8.73
C MET A 1 -76.77 -28.76 8.93
N ASP A 2 -76.22 -29.86 9.46
CA ASP A 2 -75.84 -31.07 8.71
C ASP A 2 -74.60 -30.82 7.88
N SER A 3 -73.56 -31.64 7.83
CA SER A 3 -73.02 -32.78 8.58
C SER A 3 -71.92 -33.32 7.65
N PHE A 4 -70.96 -34.08 8.21
CA PHE A 4 -70.05 -35.01 7.53
C PHE A 4 -68.89 -34.42 6.70
N ALA A 5 -67.73 -35.05 6.56
CA ALA A 5 -66.95 -36.02 7.34
C ALA A 5 -65.69 -36.33 6.49
N LYS A 6 -64.55 -36.49 7.19
CA LYS A 6 -63.44 -37.45 6.99
C LYS A 6 -62.89 -37.71 5.56
N ILE A 7 -61.56 -37.63 5.45
CA ILE A 7 -60.59 -38.64 4.92
C ILE A 7 -59.20 -38.01 5.18
N ALA A 8 -58.36 -38.45 6.13
CA ALA A 8 -57.59 -39.70 6.21
C ALA A 8 -56.54 -39.88 5.09
N ALA A 9 -55.30 -39.43 5.33
CA ALA A 9 -54.06 -40.04 4.84
C ALA A 9 -52.89 -39.40 5.62
N SER A 10 -52.29 -40.10 6.58
CA SER A 10 -51.12 -40.96 6.42
C SER A 10 -49.90 -40.23 5.86
N GLY A 11 -48.92 -40.00 6.73
CA GLY A 11 -47.60 -39.48 6.36
C GLY A 11 -46.76 -39.09 7.57
N MET A 12 -46.59 -40.01 8.52
CA MET A 12 -45.62 -39.86 9.62
C MET A 12 -44.22 -40.08 9.04
N MET A 13 -43.55 -39.01 8.61
CA MET A 13 -42.16 -39.04 8.16
C MET A 13 -41.26 -38.86 9.39
N MET A 14 -40.57 -39.92 9.76
CA MET A 14 -39.55 -39.97 10.81
C MET A 14 -38.46 -38.92 10.59
N VAL A 15 -38.13 -38.22 11.66
CA VAL A 15 -36.90 -37.43 11.82
C VAL A 15 -35.94 -38.26 12.68
N LEU A 16 -34.66 -38.29 12.26
CA LEU A 16 -33.41 -38.24 13.05
C LEU A 16 -32.35 -39.33 12.73
N VAL A 17 -31.27 -38.81 12.15
CA VAL A 17 -29.84 -39.00 12.48
C VAL A 17 -29.13 -40.26 11.98
N ALA A 18 -28.32 -40.07 10.94
CA ALA A 18 -26.90 -40.47 10.91
C ALA A 18 -26.18 -39.71 9.78
N GLY A 19 -25.58 -38.57 10.09
CA GLY A 19 -24.69 -37.84 9.18
C GLY A 19 -23.31 -37.69 9.81
N CYS A 20 -22.36 -38.51 9.37
CA CYS A 20 -20.93 -38.37 9.69
C CYS A 20 -20.25 -37.39 8.73
N GLY A 21 -19.35 -36.56 9.27
CA GLY A 21 -18.37 -35.75 8.52
C GLY A 21 -18.98 -34.52 7.84
N GLY A 22 -18.61 -33.27 8.15
CA GLY A 22 -17.26 -32.79 8.41
C GLY A 22 -16.52 -32.64 7.08
N GLY A 23 -16.52 -31.42 6.50
CA GLY A 23 -15.62 -31.08 5.39
C GLY A 23 -16.26 -30.24 4.29
N ALA A 24 -15.83 -28.98 4.20
CA ALA A 24 -16.15 -27.93 3.23
C ALA A 24 -15.93 -28.33 1.75
N PRO A 25 -16.46 -27.55 0.77
CA PRO A 25 -16.13 -27.71 -0.63
C PRO A 25 -14.60 -27.71 -0.80
N THR A 26 -14.06 -28.75 -1.41
CA THR A 26 -12.70 -28.74 -1.95
C THR A 26 -12.65 -27.66 -3.03
N GLY A 27 -12.26 -26.45 -2.62
CA GLY A 27 -11.48 -25.59 -3.47
C GLY A 27 -10.35 -26.45 -4.02
N SER A 28 -10.27 -26.54 -5.33
CA SER A 28 -9.05 -26.98 -5.98
C SER A 28 -8.01 -25.90 -5.71
N GLU A 29 -7.40 -25.99 -4.54
CA GLU A 29 -6.11 -25.37 -4.28
C GLU A 29 -5.14 -26.16 -5.13
N THR A 30 -4.86 -25.65 -6.32
CA THR A 30 -3.66 -26.02 -7.06
C THR A 30 -2.51 -25.91 -6.07
N PRO A 31 -1.75 -26.99 -5.81
CA PRO A 31 -0.63 -26.90 -4.89
C PRO A 31 0.31 -25.82 -5.40
N ALA A 32 0.65 -24.86 -4.53
CA ALA A 32 1.77 -23.96 -4.77
C ALA A 32 2.98 -24.83 -5.16
N PRO A 33 3.75 -24.48 -6.20
CA PRO A 33 4.89 -25.29 -6.59
C PRO A 33 5.88 -25.31 -5.43
N ALA A 34 6.02 -26.49 -4.82
CA ALA A 34 7.12 -26.80 -3.93
C ALA A 34 8.43 -26.72 -4.74
N ASP A 35 9.35 -25.91 -4.25
CA ASP A 35 10.78 -25.83 -4.59
C ASP A 35 11.16 -25.45 -6.03
N PHE A 36 10.55 -24.40 -6.60
CA PHE A 36 11.16 -23.72 -7.75
C PHE A 36 12.51 -23.12 -7.33
N ALA A 37 13.61 -23.61 -7.92
CA ALA A 37 14.95 -23.09 -7.72
C ALA A 37 15.29 -22.09 -8.83
N TRP A 38 15.72 -20.89 -8.43
CA TRP A 38 16.15 -19.86 -9.37
C TRP A 38 17.46 -20.26 -10.08
N PRO A 39 17.53 -20.13 -11.42
CA PRO A 39 18.74 -20.46 -12.16
C PRO A 39 19.85 -19.44 -11.91
N GLU A 40 21.11 -19.89 -11.86
CA GLU A 40 22.28 -19.01 -11.63
C GLU A 40 22.51 -17.99 -12.76
N SER A 41 21.91 -18.21 -13.94
CA SER A 41 21.95 -17.28 -15.08
C SER A 41 21.21 -15.97 -14.81
N LEU A 42 20.32 -15.95 -13.81
CA LEU A 42 19.51 -14.79 -13.45
C LEU A 42 19.89 -14.26 -12.08
N VAL A 43 20.22 -12.96 -12.03
CA VAL A 43 20.46 -12.26 -10.77
C VAL A 43 19.10 -11.92 -10.16
N VAL A 44 18.72 -12.59 -9.08
CA VAL A 44 17.45 -12.37 -8.40
C VAL A 44 17.59 -11.25 -7.37
N VAL A 45 16.68 -10.27 -7.41
CA VAL A 45 16.64 -9.13 -6.49
C VAL A 45 15.35 -9.16 -5.68
N GLY A 46 15.47 -9.00 -4.36
CA GLY A 46 14.34 -8.99 -3.43
C GLY A 46 13.70 -10.35 -3.19
N ASP A 47 12.59 -10.35 -2.45
CA ASP A 47 11.87 -11.55 -1.99
C ASP A 47 10.43 -11.63 -2.53
N GLY A 48 10.11 -10.89 -3.59
CA GLY A 48 8.84 -10.95 -4.31
C GLY A 48 8.66 -9.85 -5.35
N TYR A 49 7.71 -10.04 -6.25
CA TYR A 49 7.17 -9.01 -7.14
C TYR A 49 5.68 -9.27 -7.45
N PRO A 50 4.78 -8.27 -7.33
CA PRO A 50 5.07 -6.86 -6.97
C PRO A 50 5.41 -6.69 -5.47
N GLY A 51 4.82 -7.50 -4.60
CA GLY A 51 5.11 -7.47 -3.16
C GLY A 51 5.98 -8.64 -2.69
N PRO A 52 6.57 -8.54 -1.48
CA PRO A 52 7.25 -9.65 -0.80
C PRO A 52 6.43 -10.93 -0.75
N GLY A 53 7.08 -12.08 -0.91
CA GLY A 53 6.44 -13.40 -0.90
C GLY A 53 5.67 -13.76 -2.18
N ALA A 54 5.48 -12.82 -3.11
CA ALA A 54 4.90 -13.13 -4.41
C ALA A 54 5.82 -14.05 -5.22
N PRO A 55 5.28 -14.89 -6.12
CA PRO A 55 6.04 -15.95 -6.80
C PRO A 55 7.06 -15.42 -7.81
N CYS A 56 6.81 -14.27 -8.42
CA CYS A 56 7.76 -13.61 -9.31
C CYS A 56 8.82 -12.84 -8.53
N ARG A 57 9.92 -12.47 -9.20
CA ARG A 57 11.04 -11.71 -8.62
C ARG A 57 11.55 -10.67 -9.60
N ARG A 58 12.09 -9.55 -9.08
CA ARG A 58 12.87 -8.62 -9.91
C ARG A 58 14.18 -9.29 -10.34
N ILE A 59 14.56 -9.09 -11.58
CA ILE A 59 15.78 -9.66 -12.16
C ILE A 59 16.75 -8.52 -12.46
N GLY A 60 17.92 -8.60 -11.83
CA GLY A 60 19.02 -7.67 -12.01
C GLY A 60 19.85 -7.96 -13.25
N GLU A 61 20.91 -7.18 -13.41
CA GLU A 61 21.84 -7.27 -14.53
C GLU A 61 22.68 -8.55 -14.48
N SER A 62 22.62 -9.30 -15.57
CA SER A 62 23.51 -10.43 -15.86
C SER A 62 23.80 -10.48 -17.37
N ALA A 63 24.73 -11.33 -17.78
CA ALA A 63 24.99 -11.58 -19.19
C ALA A 63 23.74 -12.06 -19.96
N ALA A 64 22.77 -12.65 -19.26
CA ALA A 64 21.51 -13.11 -19.85
C ALA A 64 20.42 -12.03 -19.93
N THR A 65 20.57 -10.92 -19.18
CA THR A 65 19.50 -9.91 -19.03
C THR A 65 19.87 -8.50 -19.46
N VAL A 66 21.14 -8.26 -19.80
CA VAL A 66 21.63 -6.93 -20.22
C VAL A 66 20.84 -6.30 -21.38
N ASP A 67 20.34 -7.11 -22.31
CA ASP A 67 19.56 -6.64 -23.46
C ASP A 67 18.07 -6.35 -23.12
N PHE A 68 17.64 -6.65 -21.89
CA PHE A 68 16.25 -6.54 -21.44
C PHE A 68 16.03 -5.48 -20.37
N LEU A 69 17.10 -4.90 -19.82
CA LEU A 69 17.01 -3.86 -18.79
C LEU A 69 16.67 -2.51 -19.43
N ASP A 70 15.54 -1.95 -19.01
CA ASP A 70 14.99 -0.68 -19.47
C ASP A 70 14.77 0.21 -18.24
N ASP A 71 15.18 1.47 -18.27
CA ASP A 71 14.97 2.42 -17.16
C ASP A 71 13.49 2.79 -16.95
N SER A 72 12.66 2.55 -17.96
CA SER A 72 11.22 2.78 -17.92
C SER A 72 10.39 1.57 -17.44
N ALA A 73 11.00 0.40 -17.21
CA ALA A 73 10.30 -0.80 -16.79
C ALA A 73 11.08 -1.68 -15.81
N ALA A 74 10.38 -2.36 -14.89
CA ALA A 74 10.95 -3.42 -14.09
C ALA A 74 11.08 -4.70 -14.92
N LEU A 75 12.29 -5.29 -14.97
CA LEU A 75 12.49 -6.64 -15.49
C LEU A 75 12.13 -7.66 -14.42
N VAL A 76 11.09 -8.44 -14.67
CA VAL A 76 10.53 -9.40 -13.70
C VAL A 76 10.61 -10.81 -14.25
N GLY A 77 11.12 -11.74 -13.45
CA GLY A 77 11.13 -13.16 -13.74
C GLY A 77 10.00 -13.86 -12.99
N CYS A 78 9.29 -14.76 -13.67
CA CYS A 78 8.24 -15.57 -13.08
C CYS A 78 8.53 -17.07 -13.27
N PRO A 79 8.34 -17.91 -12.23
CA PRO A 79 8.49 -19.36 -12.31
C PRO A 79 7.56 -20.07 -13.30
N SER A 80 6.46 -19.43 -13.69
CA SER A 80 5.51 -19.95 -14.66
C SER A 80 4.93 -18.83 -15.54
N ALA A 81 4.45 -19.20 -16.72
CA ALA A 81 3.76 -18.29 -17.63
C ALA A 81 2.45 -17.75 -17.01
N ASP A 82 1.72 -18.59 -16.25
CA ASP A 82 0.48 -18.19 -15.59
C ASP A 82 0.69 -17.05 -14.57
N GLU A 83 1.83 -17.03 -13.88
CA GLU A 83 2.18 -15.92 -12.98
C GLU A 83 2.62 -14.67 -13.77
N ALA A 84 3.36 -14.86 -14.87
CA ALA A 84 3.77 -13.77 -15.76
C ALA A 84 2.57 -13.03 -16.37
N ASP A 85 1.54 -13.76 -16.79
CA ASP A 85 0.33 -13.19 -17.42
C ASP A 85 -0.45 -12.28 -16.46
N LYS A 86 -0.37 -12.51 -15.15
CA LYS A 86 -1.01 -11.67 -14.12
C LYS A 86 -0.34 -10.31 -13.95
N LEU A 87 0.92 -10.16 -14.38
CA LEU A 87 1.69 -8.93 -14.21
C LEU A 87 1.30 -7.81 -15.17
N GLY A 88 0.58 -8.12 -16.26
CA GLY A 88 0.13 -7.11 -17.23
C GLY A 88 1.27 -6.37 -17.93
N GLY A 89 2.47 -6.96 -17.97
CA GLY A 89 3.63 -6.45 -18.70
C GLY A 89 3.86 -7.19 -20.02
N LYS A 90 4.92 -6.82 -20.74
CA LYS A 90 5.31 -7.48 -22.00
C LYS A 90 6.24 -8.65 -21.70
N VAL A 91 5.82 -9.87 -22.05
CA VAL A 91 6.71 -11.04 -22.02
C VAL A 91 7.85 -10.83 -23.03
N LEU A 92 9.09 -10.91 -22.56
CA LEU A 92 10.30 -10.67 -23.34
C LEU A 92 10.97 -11.96 -23.79
N ALA A 93 11.16 -12.90 -22.87
CA ALA A 93 11.89 -14.14 -23.11
C ALA A 93 11.55 -15.20 -22.07
N THR A 94 11.95 -16.45 -22.33
CA THR A 94 12.04 -17.49 -21.32
C THR A 94 13.49 -17.96 -21.23
N ILE A 95 14.08 -17.88 -20.04
CA ILE A 95 15.47 -18.26 -19.78
C ILE A 95 15.46 -19.28 -18.65
N ASP A 96 15.99 -20.48 -18.92
CA ASP A 96 16.13 -21.56 -17.93
C ASP A 96 14.84 -21.85 -17.13
N GLY A 97 13.69 -21.80 -17.82
CA GLY A 97 12.37 -22.05 -17.22
C GLY A 97 11.72 -20.83 -16.55
N VAL A 98 12.40 -19.68 -16.49
CA VAL A 98 11.85 -18.42 -15.98
C VAL A 98 11.31 -17.58 -17.13
N THR A 99 10.08 -17.11 -17.00
CA THR A 99 9.48 -16.17 -17.96
C THR A 99 9.84 -14.75 -17.55
N LEU A 100 10.55 -14.02 -18.41
CA LEU A 100 10.91 -12.62 -18.23
C LEU A 100 9.82 -11.71 -18.80
N VAL A 101 9.41 -10.73 -17.99
CA VAL A 101 8.35 -9.77 -18.28
C VAL A 101 8.88 -8.36 -18.03
N SER A 102 8.73 -7.48 -18.99
CA SER A 102 8.91 -6.04 -18.83
C SER A 102 7.63 -5.44 -18.27
N VAL A 103 7.64 -5.03 -17.00
CA VAL A 103 6.49 -4.39 -16.35
C VAL A 103 6.73 -2.89 -16.30
N PRO A 104 5.94 -2.06 -17.00
CA PRO A 104 6.16 -0.61 -17.05
C PRO A 104 6.10 0.04 -15.66
N ASN A 105 7.02 0.97 -15.38
CA ASN A 105 7.10 1.68 -14.08
C ASN A 105 5.93 2.68 -13.87
N ASP A 106 5.20 3.02 -14.93
CA ASP A 106 3.99 3.85 -14.90
C ASP A 106 2.72 3.05 -14.61
N ARG A 107 2.80 1.70 -14.53
CA ARG A 107 1.77 0.94 -13.82
C ARG A 107 1.85 1.40 -12.37
N ALA A 108 0.76 2.01 -11.88
CA ALA A 108 0.68 2.53 -10.51
C ALA A 108 1.38 1.59 -9.54
N ALA A 109 2.46 2.06 -8.92
CA ALA A 109 3.17 1.33 -7.89
C ALA A 109 2.13 0.72 -6.96
N MET A 110 2.18 -0.60 -6.74
CA MET A 110 1.33 -1.17 -5.72
C MET A 110 1.87 -0.66 -4.37
N PRO A 111 1.00 -0.23 -3.44
CA PRO A 111 1.44 0.13 -2.10
C PRO A 111 2.27 -1.00 -1.50
N GLY A 112 3.56 -0.76 -1.26
CA GLY A 112 4.49 -1.77 -0.72
C GLY A 112 5.67 -2.18 -1.62
N GLU A 113 5.89 -1.54 -2.77
CA GLU A 113 7.08 -1.76 -3.62
C GLU A 113 8.38 -1.12 -3.08
N GLY A 114 8.58 -1.19 -1.76
CA GLY A 114 9.86 -0.87 -1.13
C GLY A 114 10.88 -1.98 -1.39
N ASP A 115 12.16 -1.66 -1.30
CA ASP A 115 13.32 -2.56 -1.41
C ASP A 115 13.38 -3.70 -0.35
N GLY A 116 12.30 -3.88 0.42
CA GLY A 116 12.19 -4.84 1.51
C GLY A 116 13.00 -4.44 2.75
N GLN A 117 13.67 -3.28 2.77
CA GLN A 117 14.38 -2.77 3.95
C GLN A 117 13.53 -1.86 4.85
N GLY A 118 12.26 -1.65 4.50
CA GLY A 118 11.34 -0.74 5.17
C GLY A 118 10.94 0.41 4.25
N ASP A 119 10.35 1.46 4.81
CA ASP A 119 10.01 2.66 4.07
C ASP A 119 11.28 3.49 3.82
N ALA A 120 11.76 3.51 2.58
CA ALA A 120 13.03 4.11 2.20
C ALA A 120 13.12 5.59 2.59
N LYS A 121 14.32 6.06 2.97
CA LYS A 121 14.58 7.48 3.24
C LYS A 121 15.06 8.21 1.99
N VAL A 122 14.64 9.46 1.82
CA VAL A 122 15.20 10.40 0.85
C VAL A 122 16.64 10.72 1.23
N ALA A 123 17.57 10.48 0.30
CA ALA A 123 19.01 10.63 0.52
C ALA A 123 19.37 12.00 1.10
N GLY A 124 20.14 12.00 2.19
CA GLY A 124 20.56 13.24 2.87
C GLY A 124 19.50 13.85 3.79
N THR A 125 18.38 13.17 4.05
CA THR A 125 17.33 13.61 4.97
C THR A 125 16.88 12.50 5.91
N ASP A 126 16.06 12.85 6.90
CA ASP A 126 15.36 11.89 7.76
C ASP A 126 13.96 11.52 7.23
N TYR A 127 13.56 12.07 6.10
CA TYR A 127 12.22 11.88 5.55
C TYR A 127 12.14 10.62 4.70
N ASN A 128 11.00 9.94 4.77
CA ASN A 128 10.67 8.87 3.86
C ASN A 128 10.18 9.38 2.51
N ALA A 129 9.53 10.56 2.50
CA ALA A 129 9.19 11.27 1.28
C ALA A 129 9.22 12.79 1.51
N THR A 130 9.40 13.55 0.44
CA THR A 130 9.32 15.02 0.43
C THR A 130 8.34 15.49 -0.64
N ALA A 131 7.62 16.56 -0.36
CA ALA A 131 6.66 17.17 -1.28
C ALA A 131 6.51 18.67 -0.99
N GLN A 132 5.76 19.36 -1.83
CA GLN A 132 5.20 20.66 -1.47
C GLN A 132 3.72 20.52 -1.16
N VAL A 133 3.29 21.12 -0.06
CA VAL A 133 1.89 21.12 0.38
C VAL A 133 1.33 22.53 0.42
N PRO A 134 0.05 22.75 0.05
CA PRO A 134 -0.59 24.04 0.27
C PRO A 134 -0.62 24.40 1.76
N CYS A 135 -0.16 25.61 2.06
CA CYS A 135 -0.06 26.15 3.42
C CYS A 135 -0.49 27.62 3.44
N ALA A 136 -1.05 28.08 4.56
CA ALA A 136 -1.46 29.48 4.73
C ALA A 136 -1.50 29.89 6.20
N GLY A 137 -1.46 31.20 6.46
CA GLY A 137 -1.85 31.80 7.73
C GLY A 137 -0.75 31.91 8.80
N TYR A 138 0.39 31.22 8.63
CA TYR A 138 1.52 31.33 9.56
C TYR A 138 2.01 32.79 9.64
N LYS A 139 1.93 33.41 10.82
CA LYS A 139 2.22 34.85 11.03
C LYS A 139 1.52 35.79 10.02
N GLY A 140 0.35 35.39 9.51
CA GLY A 140 -0.40 36.16 8.51
C GLY A 140 0.08 35.98 7.07
N ALA A 141 0.94 35.00 6.78
CA ALA A 141 1.34 34.65 5.43
C ALA A 141 0.13 34.31 4.55
N ALA A 142 0.18 34.77 3.29
CA ALA A 142 -0.79 34.41 2.28
C ALA A 142 -0.74 32.90 1.96
N ALA A 143 -1.77 32.40 1.28
CA ALA A 143 -1.76 31.03 0.78
C ALA A 143 -0.61 30.83 -0.23
N GLY A 144 0.09 29.70 -0.10
CA GLY A 144 1.20 29.33 -0.96
C GLY A 144 1.54 27.85 -0.82
N MET A 145 2.71 27.47 -1.31
CA MET A 145 3.25 26.12 -1.20
C MET A 145 4.40 26.13 -0.19
N CYS A 146 4.40 25.17 0.73
CA CYS A 146 5.47 24.97 1.70
C CYS A 146 6.16 23.63 1.43
N ASP A 147 7.49 23.61 1.52
CA ASP A 147 8.24 22.36 1.48
C ASP A 147 7.89 21.51 2.70
N ALA A 148 7.66 20.22 2.50
CA ALA A 148 7.29 19.28 3.53
C ALA A 148 8.05 17.96 3.40
N GLY A 149 8.33 17.36 4.55
CA GLY A 149 8.86 16.00 4.66
C GLY A 149 7.98 15.15 5.55
N VAL A 150 7.86 13.86 5.26
CA VAL A 150 7.14 12.90 6.09
C VAL A 150 8.11 11.90 6.71
N ILE A 151 7.92 11.61 7.99
CA ILE A 151 8.64 10.58 8.74
C ILE A 151 7.59 9.57 9.19
N ARG A 152 7.66 8.34 8.68
CA ARG A 152 6.79 7.23 9.04
C ARG A 152 7.56 6.25 9.92
N THR A 153 6.96 5.90 11.06
CA THR A 153 7.49 4.91 12.00
C THR A 153 6.35 3.99 12.45
N SER A 154 6.69 2.90 13.13
CA SER A 154 5.66 2.03 13.75
C SER A 154 4.87 2.73 14.86
N GLU A 155 5.39 3.81 15.43
CA GLU A 155 4.75 4.56 16.52
C GLU A 155 3.81 5.66 16.03
N GLY A 156 3.98 6.10 14.78
CA GLY A 156 3.19 7.18 14.20
C GLY A 156 3.88 7.84 13.01
N ILE A 157 3.18 8.82 12.45
CA ILE A 157 3.62 9.54 11.25
C ILE A 157 3.71 11.02 11.59
N THR A 158 4.85 11.63 11.26
CA THR A 158 5.09 13.07 11.44
C THR A 158 5.31 13.72 10.10
N VAL A 159 4.48 14.71 9.77
CA VAL A 159 4.69 15.60 8.64
C VAL A 159 5.32 16.90 9.15
N GLU A 160 6.53 17.20 8.70
CA GLU A 160 7.22 18.47 8.97
C GLU A 160 7.03 19.42 7.80
N VAL A 161 6.37 20.55 8.02
CA VAL A 161 6.18 21.61 7.02
C VAL A 161 7.12 22.77 7.32
N THR A 162 7.97 23.13 6.37
CA THR A 162 8.91 24.25 6.48
C THR A 162 8.20 25.56 6.12
N LEU A 163 8.17 26.49 7.07
CA LEU A 163 7.48 27.77 6.97
C LEU A 163 8.43 28.84 6.40
N GLY A 164 7.89 29.99 6.02
CA GLY A 164 8.65 31.04 5.33
C GLY A 164 9.86 31.62 6.08
N ASP A 165 9.95 31.44 7.39
CA ASP A 165 11.12 31.84 8.21
C ASP A 165 12.06 30.67 8.53
N GLY A 166 11.86 29.51 7.91
CA GLY A 166 12.63 28.29 8.15
C GLY A 166 12.16 27.47 9.36
N THR A 167 11.19 27.98 10.15
CA THR A 167 10.59 27.21 11.24
C THR A 167 9.88 25.98 10.66
N LYS A 168 10.01 24.84 11.34
CA LYS A 168 9.26 23.63 10.99
C LYS A 168 8.00 23.51 11.84
N ARG A 169 6.87 23.27 11.19
CA ARG A 169 5.64 22.82 11.84
C ARG A 169 5.58 21.30 11.79
N ALA A 170 5.57 20.64 12.95
CA ALA A 170 5.27 19.22 13.02
C ALA A 170 3.75 18.99 13.13
N ILE A 171 3.25 18.10 12.29
CA ILE A 171 1.85 17.69 12.19
C ILE A 171 1.83 16.17 12.37
N PHE A 172 1.13 15.71 13.40
CA PHE A 172 1.13 14.32 13.80
C PHE A 172 -0.08 13.60 13.23
N PHE A 173 0.15 12.38 12.78
CA PHE A 173 -0.83 11.44 12.28
C PHE A 173 -0.64 10.09 12.98
N ASN A 174 -1.72 9.37 13.17
CA ASN A 174 -1.69 7.99 13.65
C ASN A 174 -1.06 7.08 12.57
N PRO A 175 -0.60 5.87 12.95
CA PRO A 175 -0.08 4.90 11.98
C PRO A 175 -1.04 4.54 10.83
N ASP A 176 -2.35 4.71 11.02
CA ASP A 176 -3.38 4.50 10.00
C ASP A 176 -3.57 5.70 9.04
N GLY A 177 -2.78 6.76 9.18
CA GLY A 177 -2.85 7.97 8.37
C GLY A 177 -3.95 8.96 8.78
N SER A 178 -4.66 8.70 9.88
CA SER A 178 -5.63 9.67 10.42
C SER A 178 -4.92 10.82 11.16
N PHE A 179 -5.43 12.04 10.99
CA PHE A 179 -4.89 13.22 11.68
C PHE A 179 -4.99 13.07 13.20
N LEU A 180 -3.89 13.34 13.90
CA LEU A 180 -3.82 13.29 15.36
C LEU A 180 -3.77 14.70 15.97
N SER A 181 -2.72 15.47 15.68
CA SER A 181 -2.54 16.81 16.29
C SER A 181 -1.42 17.61 15.60
N PHE A 182 -1.05 18.76 16.19
CA PHE A 182 0.15 19.53 15.87
C PHE A 182 1.14 19.50 17.04
N SER A 183 2.42 19.76 16.77
CA SER A 183 3.33 20.20 17.82
C SER A 183 2.84 21.54 18.37
N THR A 184 2.62 21.61 19.68
CA THR A 184 2.25 22.86 20.35
C THR A 184 3.12 23.12 21.55
N ALA A 185 3.42 24.39 21.81
CA ALA A 185 4.19 24.83 22.96
C ALA A 185 3.63 26.16 23.52
N GLN A 186 3.89 26.41 24.80
CA GLN A 186 3.59 27.72 25.39
C GLN A 186 4.56 28.79 24.88
N ALA A 187 5.82 28.41 24.64
CA ALA A 187 6.89 29.32 24.24
C ALA A 187 6.68 29.94 22.84
N ASP A 188 5.99 29.24 21.94
CA ASP A 188 5.68 29.72 20.59
C ASP A 188 4.22 30.21 20.46
N GLY A 189 3.46 30.23 21.57
CA GLY A 189 2.07 30.69 21.63
C GLY A 189 1.05 29.71 21.01
N THR A 190 1.47 28.55 20.51
CA THR A 190 0.58 27.62 19.81
C THR A 190 -0.29 26.79 20.74
N ALA A 191 0.11 26.61 22.00
CA ALA A 191 -0.64 25.78 22.96
C ALA A 191 -2.05 26.31 23.30
N ALA A 192 -2.33 27.60 23.05
CA ALA A 192 -3.67 28.17 23.22
C ALA A 192 -4.49 28.18 21.92
N MET A 193 -3.93 27.75 20.79
CA MET A 193 -4.59 27.81 19.49
C MET A 193 -5.51 26.61 19.30
N ALA A 194 -6.67 26.84 18.67
CA ALA A 194 -7.61 25.77 18.35
C ALA A 194 -7.04 24.85 17.27
N ILE A 195 -7.13 23.54 17.48
CA ILE A 195 -6.76 22.52 16.51
C ILE A 195 -8.04 21.94 15.88
N SER A 196 -8.05 21.80 14.57
CA SER A 196 -9.11 21.07 13.87
C SER A 196 -8.58 20.43 12.59
N SER A 197 -9.29 19.42 12.10
CA SER A 197 -9.00 18.79 10.81
C SER A 197 -10.29 18.44 10.09
N GLN A 198 -10.25 18.45 8.76
CA GLN A 198 -11.34 17.96 7.92
C GLN A 198 -10.78 17.14 6.75
N LYS A 199 -11.39 16.00 6.45
CA LYS A 199 -11.12 15.26 5.22
C LYS A 199 -11.90 15.86 4.04
N LYS A 200 -11.24 16.00 2.89
CA LYS A 200 -11.81 16.47 1.63
C LYS A 200 -11.29 15.60 0.49
N GLY A 201 -11.97 14.48 0.24
CA GLY A 201 -11.42 13.43 -0.62
C GLY A 201 -10.13 12.90 -0.02
N ASP A 202 -9.09 12.78 -0.85
CA ASP A 202 -7.76 12.27 -0.47
C ASP A 202 -6.86 13.35 0.17
N ILE A 203 -7.44 14.46 0.63
CA ILE A 203 -6.74 15.55 1.30
C ILE A 203 -7.21 15.68 2.75
N THR A 204 -6.26 15.77 3.65
CA THR A 204 -6.46 16.20 5.04
C THR A 204 -6.21 17.70 5.17
N VAL A 205 -7.25 18.47 5.44
CA VAL A 205 -7.14 19.92 5.74
C VAL A 205 -6.96 20.08 7.24
N ALA A 206 -5.73 20.25 7.70
CA ALA A 206 -5.38 20.44 9.10
C ALA A 206 -5.21 21.93 9.44
N LYS A 207 -5.73 22.36 10.60
CA LYS A 207 -5.73 23.76 11.03
C LYS A 207 -5.23 23.93 12.45
N LEU A 208 -4.38 24.92 12.64
CA LEU A 208 -3.92 25.41 13.93
C LEU A 208 -4.20 26.92 14.01
N GLY A 209 -5.26 27.29 14.74
CA GLY A 209 -5.77 28.66 14.77
C GLY A 209 -6.09 29.20 13.37
N LYS A 210 -5.30 30.17 12.89
CA LYS A 210 -5.46 30.76 11.55
C LYS A 210 -4.69 30.01 10.46
N GLU A 211 -3.84 29.08 10.86
CA GLU A 211 -3.00 28.34 9.93
C GLU A 211 -3.78 27.20 9.30
N THR A 212 -3.54 26.96 8.03
CA THR A 212 -4.18 25.87 7.26
C THR A 212 -3.11 25.13 6.47
N TYR A 213 -3.19 23.81 6.49
CA TYR A 213 -2.30 22.88 5.79
C TYR A 213 -3.17 21.86 5.05
N GLU A 214 -3.00 21.74 3.74
CA GLU A 214 -3.70 20.74 2.93
C GLU A 214 -2.73 19.61 2.59
N ILE A 215 -2.89 18.47 3.25
CA ILE A 215 -1.92 17.38 3.24
C ILE A 215 -2.52 16.20 2.48
N PRO A 216 -1.96 15.80 1.33
CA PRO A 216 -2.42 14.62 0.61
C PRO A 216 -2.22 13.34 1.42
N ASP A 217 -3.21 12.46 1.42
CA ASP A 217 -3.17 11.22 2.18
C ASP A 217 -2.07 10.28 1.68
N ALA A 218 -1.86 10.21 0.36
CA ALA A 218 -0.76 9.47 -0.25
C ALA A 218 0.64 9.97 0.22
N PHE A 219 0.76 11.27 0.54
CA PHE A 219 2.00 11.79 1.11
C PHE A 219 2.20 11.28 2.55
N VAL A 220 1.12 11.16 3.32
CA VAL A 220 1.16 10.65 4.70
C VAL A 220 1.48 9.15 4.71
N THR A 221 0.73 8.32 3.98
CA THR A 221 0.79 6.85 4.11
C THR A 221 1.73 6.16 3.13
N GLY A 222 2.16 6.86 2.08
CA GLY A 222 2.85 6.24 0.95
C GLY A 222 1.84 5.86 -0.15
N GLY A 223 2.32 5.84 -1.39
CA GLY A 223 1.58 5.40 -2.57
C GLY A 223 1.78 3.92 -2.85
#